data_AF-A0A4S3LRR8-F1
#
_entry.id   AF-A0A4S3LRR8-F1
#
_cell.length_a   1.000
_cell.length_b   1.000
_cell.length_c   1.000
_cell.angle_alpha   90.00
_cell.angle_beta   90.00
_cell.angle_gamma   90.00
#
_symmetry.space_group_name_H-M   'P 1'
#
loop_
_entity.id
_entity.type
_entity.pdbx_description
1 polymer ?
#
loop_
_entity_poly.entity_id
_entity_poly.type
_entity_poly.pdbx_seq_one_letter_code
_entity_poly.pdbx_strand_id
1 'polypeptide(L)'
;MKESQPSAPRLRVWQSWRGLGAWNYYFLLKFVLLAQGYLNFDALSNLIFAAVLLFPLPSLRMHRWRQWVALPFGLALLYHDTWLPGWRSIVSQGADVTGFSMGYLLELADRFINWQWIGVGFALLVGYLFISQWIRLTTFTVAALLWVNLSFLVTPLFTPAAVTAAVEKPVAAQPAASSATTNTVSGPPTDANLSAYLEQFYQNESRRNVRFPDALPADAQPFDLLVINICSLAWADLDAVNLSSSPLWSRFDYVFSRFNSATAYSGPASIRLLRASCGQSSHHNLYQAAGQQCYLFDDLARLGFTSQLAMDHTGEFGNYIGNLRDDADMKSPLMSQAGLG
;
A
#
# COMPACT_ATOMS: atom_id res chain seq x y z
N MET A 1 41.62 61.74 -5.46
CA MET A 1 42.16 60.39 -5.17
C MET A 1 40.99 59.52 -4.78
N LYS A 2 40.71 58.43 -5.53
CA LYS A 2 39.66 57.47 -5.19
C LYS A 2 40.21 56.51 -4.15
N GLU A 3 39.67 56.55 -2.94
CA GLU A 3 39.92 55.54 -1.90
C GLU A 3 39.47 54.17 -2.41
N SER A 4 40.42 53.23 -2.45
CA SER A 4 40.19 51.83 -2.76
C SER A 4 39.51 51.16 -1.56
N GLN A 5 38.25 50.77 -1.76
CA GLN A 5 37.52 49.87 -0.86
C GLN A 5 38.31 48.56 -0.66
N PRO A 6 38.53 48.09 0.58
CA PRO A 6 39.19 46.81 0.81
C PRO A 6 38.27 45.69 0.33
N SER A 7 38.76 44.90 -0.62
CA SER A 7 38.10 43.69 -1.09
C SER A 7 38.06 42.67 0.05
N ALA A 8 36.86 42.18 0.37
CA ALA A 8 36.66 41.18 1.42
C ALA A 8 37.55 39.94 1.16
N PRO A 9 38.23 39.40 2.19
CA PRO A 9 39.17 38.30 2.00
C PRO A 9 38.41 37.05 1.54
N ARG A 10 38.76 36.54 0.35
CA ARG A 10 38.28 35.23 -0.12
C ARG A 10 38.96 34.15 0.71
N LEU A 11 38.20 33.50 1.59
CA LEU A 11 38.68 32.33 2.34
C LEU A 11 39.13 31.23 1.37
N ARG A 12 40.27 30.59 1.64
CA ARG A 12 40.74 29.44 0.85
C ARG A 12 39.69 28.32 0.92
N VAL A 13 39.56 27.51 -0.14
CA VAL A 13 38.54 26.44 -0.26
C VAL A 13 38.52 25.52 0.97
N TRP A 14 39.68 25.19 1.52
CA TRP A 14 39.84 24.36 2.72
C TRP A 14 39.27 24.99 4.01
N GLN A 15 39.20 26.32 4.08
CA GLN A 15 38.59 27.06 5.20
C GLN A 15 37.08 27.29 5.00
N SER A 16 36.52 26.91 3.84
CA SER A 16 35.10 27.11 3.51
C SER A 16 34.23 25.87 3.75
N TRP A 17 34.83 24.76 4.21
CA TRP A 17 34.09 23.59 4.68
C TRP A 17 33.36 23.92 5.98
N ARG A 18 32.05 23.71 5.98
CA ARG A 18 31.17 23.91 7.13
C ARG A 18 30.43 22.61 7.39
N GLY A 19 30.22 22.30 8.67
CA GLY A 19 29.40 21.16 9.06
C GLY A 19 27.93 21.33 8.62
N LEU A 20 27.17 20.24 8.73
CA LEU A 20 25.76 20.19 8.35
C LEU A 20 24.86 21.10 9.22
N GLY A 21 25.32 21.52 10.40
CA GLY A 21 24.53 22.36 11.30
C GLY A 21 23.21 21.69 11.68
N ALA A 22 22.09 22.41 11.56
CA ALA A 22 20.75 21.88 11.85
C ALA A 22 20.37 20.63 11.02
N TRP A 23 21.00 20.40 9.87
CA TRP A 23 20.78 19.18 9.09
C TRP A 23 21.28 17.92 9.79
N ASN A 24 22.18 18.03 10.76
CA ASN A 24 22.52 16.89 11.63
C ASN A 24 21.28 16.36 12.36
N TYR A 25 20.40 17.26 12.82
CA TYR A 25 19.15 16.87 13.49
C TYR A 25 18.15 16.24 12.52
N TYR A 26 18.05 16.76 11.28
CA TYR A 26 17.27 16.14 10.21
C TYR A 26 17.68 14.68 9.95
N PHE A 27 18.98 14.42 9.78
CA PHE A 27 19.48 13.06 9.57
C PHE A 27 19.35 12.19 10.83
N LEU A 28 19.53 12.76 12.02
CA LEU A 28 19.32 12.04 13.29
C LEU A 28 17.87 11.52 13.40
N LEU A 29 16.88 12.36 13.11
CA LEU A 29 15.48 11.96 13.05
C LEU A 29 15.27 10.83 12.04
N LYS A 30 15.82 10.97 10.82
CA LYS A 30 15.72 9.93 9.81
C LYS A 30 16.32 8.60 10.26
N PHE A 31 17.47 8.60 10.91
CA PHE A 31 18.08 7.36 11.39
C PHE A 31 17.26 6.69 12.49
N VAL A 32 16.69 7.47 13.41
CA VAL A 32 15.79 6.94 14.44
C VAL A 32 14.53 6.35 13.80
N LEU A 33 13.92 7.06 12.85
CA LEU A 33 12.72 6.57 12.14
C LEU A 33 13.03 5.33 11.29
N LEU A 34 14.19 5.29 10.62
CA LEU A 34 14.67 4.12 9.87
C LEU A 34 14.87 2.91 10.78
N ALA A 35 15.54 3.09 11.92
CA ALA A 35 15.78 2.00 12.88
C ALA A 35 14.47 1.41 13.44
N GLN A 36 13.38 2.17 13.39
CA GLN A 36 12.05 1.77 13.86
C GLN A 36 11.12 1.31 12.73
N GLY A 37 11.63 1.26 11.48
CA GLY A 37 10.88 0.79 10.31
C GLY A 37 9.89 1.81 9.71
N TYR A 38 9.89 3.07 10.17
CA TYR A 38 8.98 4.10 9.66
C TYR A 38 9.42 4.71 8.32
N LEU A 39 10.64 4.43 7.86
CA LEU A 39 11.15 4.92 6.58
C LEU A 39 11.61 3.78 5.67
N ASN A 40 11.26 3.88 4.39
CA ASN A 40 11.93 3.19 3.30
C ASN A 40 13.06 4.10 2.77
N PHE A 41 14.20 4.07 3.48
CA PHE A 41 15.25 5.07 3.33
C PHE A 41 16.02 4.94 2.00
N ASP A 42 15.89 5.92 1.11
CA ASP A 42 16.72 6.02 -0.10
C ASP A 42 18.13 6.50 0.26
N ALA A 43 19.03 5.54 0.45
CA ALA A 43 20.38 5.78 0.93
C ALA A 43 21.20 6.69 0.00
N LEU A 44 21.03 6.54 -1.33
CA LEU A 44 21.78 7.29 -2.33
C LEU A 44 21.31 8.73 -2.38
N SER A 45 19.99 8.96 -2.44
CA SER A 45 19.44 10.32 -2.47
C SER A 45 19.80 11.11 -1.20
N ASN A 46 19.77 10.45 -0.03
CA ASN A 46 20.21 11.06 1.24
C ASN A 46 21.72 11.36 1.27
N LEU A 47 22.55 10.50 0.67
CA LEU A 47 23.99 10.74 0.55
C LEU A 47 24.30 11.93 -0.39
N ILE A 48 23.63 11.99 -1.54
CA ILE A 48 23.75 13.10 -2.50
C ILE A 48 23.32 14.41 -1.82
N PHE A 49 22.19 14.39 -1.10
CA PHE A 49 21.71 15.55 -0.38
C PHE A 49 22.71 16.04 0.67
N ALA A 50 23.28 15.12 1.47
CA ALA A 50 24.33 15.45 2.42
C ALA A 50 25.59 16.03 1.75
N ALA A 51 26.00 15.48 0.60
CA ALA A 51 27.14 15.97 -0.16
C ALA A 51 26.93 17.41 -0.67
N VAL A 52 25.73 17.73 -1.17
CA VAL A 52 25.36 19.10 -1.58
C VAL A 52 25.42 20.07 -0.40
N LEU A 53 24.95 19.63 0.77
CA LEU A 53 24.99 20.44 1.99
C LEU A 53 26.42 20.65 2.53
N LEU A 54 27.32 19.68 2.35
CA LEU A 54 28.71 19.78 2.78
C LEU A 54 29.61 20.52 1.80
N PHE A 55 29.21 20.60 0.52
CA PHE A 55 30.01 21.22 -0.53
C PHE A 55 30.51 22.61 -0.11
N PRO A 56 31.82 22.88 -0.19
CA PRO A 56 32.41 24.10 0.35
C PRO A 56 31.99 25.33 -0.48
N LEU A 57 31.36 26.30 0.18
CA LEU A 57 30.95 27.56 -0.44
C LEU A 57 31.68 28.73 0.24
N PRO A 58 32.49 29.51 -0.49
CA PRO A 58 33.34 30.55 0.11
C PRO A 58 32.53 31.77 0.58
N SER A 59 31.35 32.02 0.01
CA SER A 59 30.51 33.16 0.39
C SER A 59 29.44 32.77 1.41
N LEU A 60 29.29 33.60 2.45
CA LEU A 60 28.26 33.41 3.48
C LEU A 60 26.83 33.51 2.91
N ARG A 61 26.65 34.34 1.87
CA ARG A 61 25.36 34.52 1.19
C ARG A 61 24.93 33.25 0.46
N MET A 62 25.83 32.63 -0.32
CA MET A 62 25.53 31.36 -1.01
C MET A 62 25.23 30.24 -0.01
N HIS A 63 25.93 30.22 1.13
CA HIS A 63 25.63 29.27 2.18
C HIS A 63 24.19 29.43 2.70
N ARG A 64 23.75 30.66 3.02
CA ARG A 64 22.36 30.92 3.46
C ARG A 64 21.33 30.54 2.39
N TRP A 65 21.58 30.92 1.14
CA TRP A 65 20.71 30.56 0.01
C TRP A 65 20.57 29.06 -0.16
N ARG A 66 21.67 28.31 -0.04
CA ARG A 66 21.62 26.84 -0.07
C ARG A 66 20.72 26.29 1.04
N GLN A 67 20.73 26.85 2.25
CA GLN A 67 19.85 26.34 3.31
C GLN A 67 18.37 26.56 2.99
N TRP A 68 18.02 27.72 2.43
CA TRP A 68 16.65 28.01 1.99
C TRP A 68 16.18 27.09 0.88
N VAL A 69 17.04 26.82 -0.11
CA VAL A 69 16.74 25.88 -1.19
C VAL A 69 16.70 24.46 -0.68
N ALA A 70 17.59 24.07 0.22
CA ALA A 70 17.65 22.71 0.76
C ALA A 70 16.42 22.35 1.60
N LEU A 71 15.70 23.33 2.16
CA LEU A 71 14.51 23.09 2.98
C LEU A 71 13.39 22.35 2.23
N PRO A 72 12.88 22.83 1.07
CA PRO A 72 11.88 22.09 0.30
C PRO A 72 12.41 20.74 -0.22
N PHE A 73 13.67 20.66 -0.64
CA PHE A 73 14.26 19.37 -1.08
C PHE A 73 14.38 18.37 0.08
N GLY A 74 14.76 18.83 1.27
CA GLY A 74 14.84 18.00 2.47
C GLY A 74 13.47 17.49 2.90
N LEU A 75 12.43 18.32 2.83
CA LEU A 75 11.05 17.90 3.09
C LEU A 75 10.55 16.89 2.04
N ALA A 76 10.79 17.17 0.76
CA ALA A 76 10.42 16.25 -0.33
C ALA A 76 11.13 14.90 -0.21
N LEU A 77 12.42 14.91 0.14
CA LEU A 77 13.19 13.69 0.34
C LEU A 77 12.75 12.94 1.60
N LEU A 78 12.37 13.64 2.68
CA LEU A 78 11.78 12.99 3.84
C LEU A 78 10.44 12.34 3.49
N TYR A 79 9.57 13.03 2.76
CA TYR A 79 8.30 12.48 2.28
C TYR A 79 8.51 11.26 1.38
N HIS A 80 9.45 11.33 0.46
CA HIS A 80 9.82 10.21 -0.41
C HIS A 80 10.28 8.98 0.37
N ASP A 81 11.00 9.18 1.48
CA ASP A 81 11.44 8.07 2.34
C ASP A 81 10.31 7.51 3.23
N THR A 82 9.15 8.17 3.33
CA THR A 82 8.02 7.65 4.13
C THR A 82 7.16 6.65 3.35
N TRP A 83 6.40 5.85 4.08
CA TRP A 83 5.37 4.96 3.53
C TRP A 83 4.07 5.68 3.12
N LEU A 84 4.08 7.02 3.08
CA LEU A 84 2.87 7.79 2.77
C LEU A 84 2.46 7.64 1.30
N PRO A 85 1.16 7.68 0.99
CA PRO A 85 0.69 7.58 -0.39
C PRO A 85 1.34 8.66 -1.27
N GLY A 86 1.69 8.31 -2.50
CA GLY A 86 2.19 9.32 -3.44
C GLY A 86 1.16 10.44 -3.65
N TRP A 87 1.62 11.68 -3.89
CA TRP A 87 0.73 12.85 -4.03
C TRP A 87 -0.36 12.64 -5.09
N ARG A 88 -0.08 11.86 -6.15
CA ARG A 88 -1.05 11.51 -7.19
C ARG A 88 -2.21 10.66 -6.65
N SER A 89 -1.93 9.72 -5.74
CA SER A 89 -2.94 8.89 -5.09
C SER A 89 -3.86 9.72 -4.21
N ILE A 90 -3.29 10.70 -3.49
CA ILE A 90 -4.04 11.63 -2.64
C ILE A 90 -4.96 12.49 -3.49
N VAL A 91 -4.48 12.98 -4.64
CA VAL A 91 -5.30 13.80 -5.55
C VAL A 91 -6.38 12.96 -6.24
N SER A 92 -6.08 11.73 -6.66
CA SER A 92 -7.05 10.86 -7.34
C SER A 92 -8.14 10.33 -6.41
N GLN A 93 -7.81 10.08 -5.13
CA GLN A 93 -8.77 9.68 -4.09
C GLN A 93 -9.34 10.89 -3.34
N GLY A 94 -8.86 12.10 -3.64
CA GLY A 94 -9.25 13.33 -2.95
C GLY A 94 -10.72 13.67 -3.14
N ALA A 95 -11.34 13.22 -4.25
CA ALA A 95 -12.78 13.33 -4.45
C ALA A 95 -13.57 12.56 -3.37
N ASP A 96 -13.09 11.38 -2.94
CA ASP A 96 -13.74 10.59 -1.88
C ASP A 96 -13.63 11.26 -0.50
N VAL A 97 -12.54 12.03 -0.28
CA VAL A 97 -12.32 12.79 0.96
C VAL A 97 -13.24 14.01 1.07
N THR A 98 -13.75 14.53 -0.05
CA THR A 98 -14.72 15.66 -0.01
C THR A 98 -16.07 15.28 0.59
N GLY A 99 -16.39 13.98 0.67
CA GLY A 99 -17.57 13.46 1.35
C GLY A 99 -17.44 13.40 2.87
N PHE A 100 -16.25 13.64 3.44
CA PHE A 100 -16.02 13.56 4.88
C PHE A 100 -16.40 14.85 5.61
N SER A 101 -16.97 14.71 6.81
CA SER A 101 -17.26 15.85 7.69
C SER A 101 -15.96 16.44 8.26
N MET A 102 -15.96 17.75 8.53
CA MET A 102 -14.81 18.41 9.15
C MET A 102 -14.45 17.79 10.53
N GLY A 103 -15.45 17.35 11.28
CA GLY A 103 -15.24 16.65 12.55
C GLY A 103 -14.48 15.33 12.37
N TYR A 104 -14.86 14.53 11.36
CA TYR A 104 -14.16 13.29 11.03
C TYR A 104 -12.73 13.54 10.54
N LEU A 105 -12.50 14.60 9.75
CA LEU A 105 -11.15 14.96 9.31
C LEU A 105 -10.23 15.34 10.47
N LEU A 106 -10.76 16.05 11.48
CA LEU A 106 -9.99 16.38 12.70
C LEU A 106 -9.69 15.13 13.53
N GLU A 107 -10.67 14.24 13.69
CA GLU A 107 -10.46 12.96 14.36
C GLU A 107 -9.42 12.12 13.64
N LEU A 108 -9.46 12.08 12.31
CA LEU A 108 -8.48 11.38 11.50
C LEU A 108 -7.09 12.00 11.66
N ALA A 109 -6.98 13.33 11.70
CA ALA A 109 -5.72 14.01 11.92
C ALA A 109 -5.13 13.74 13.31
N ASP A 110 -5.96 13.73 14.36
CA ASP A 110 -5.51 13.40 15.73
C ASP A 110 -5.04 11.94 15.82
N ARG A 111 -5.78 11.00 15.21
CA ARG A 111 -5.37 9.58 15.12
C ARG A 111 -4.11 9.36 14.30
N PHE A 112 -3.88 10.20 13.29
CA PHE A 112 -2.69 10.14 12.46
C PHE A 112 -1.44 10.64 13.20
N ILE A 113 -1.61 11.63 14.08
CA ILE A 113 -0.49 12.22 14.83
C ILE A 113 -0.16 11.34 16.04
N ASN A 114 1.01 10.70 15.99
CA ASN A 114 1.55 10.04 17.16
C ASN A 114 2.30 11.04 18.06
N TRP A 115 1.62 11.49 19.13
CA TRP A 115 2.17 12.44 20.11
C TRP A 115 3.44 11.95 20.82
N GLN A 116 3.61 10.64 20.99
CA GLN A 116 4.83 10.06 21.56
C GLN A 116 6.04 10.34 20.66
N TRP A 117 5.91 10.17 19.34
CA TRP A 117 6.99 10.45 18.40
C TRP A 117 7.32 11.93 18.29
N ILE A 118 6.34 12.82 18.49
CA ILE A 118 6.59 14.26 18.64
C ILE A 118 7.45 14.51 19.89
N GLY A 119 7.10 13.87 21.02
CA GLY A 119 7.90 13.95 22.25
C GLY A 119 9.32 13.42 22.09
N VAL A 120 9.50 12.29 21.39
CA VAL A 120 10.82 11.75 21.06
C VAL A 120 11.62 12.72 20.18
N GLY A 121 10.99 13.31 19.15
CA GLY A 121 11.61 14.34 18.34
C GLY A 121 12.09 15.53 19.17
N PHE A 122 11.24 16.04 20.06
CA PHE A 122 11.63 17.13 20.97
C PHE A 122 12.80 16.75 21.90
N ALA A 123 12.76 15.56 22.49
CA ALA A 123 13.87 15.07 23.33
C ALA A 123 15.18 14.95 22.53
N LEU A 124 15.12 14.44 21.31
CA LEU A 124 16.27 14.37 20.39
C LEU A 124 16.78 15.76 20.02
N LEU A 125 15.91 16.76 19.85
CA LEU A 125 16.31 18.13 19.57
C LEU A 125 17.09 18.72 20.76
N VAL A 126 16.59 18.56 21.98
CA VAL A 126 17.28 19.02 23.20
C VAL A 126 18.62 18.32 23.35
N GLY A 127 18.65 16.99 23.19
CA GLY A 127 19.88 16.21 23.23
C GLY A 127 20.88 16.63 22.15
N TYR A 128 20.41 16.86 20.92
CA TYR A 128 21.21 17.39 19.82
C TYR A 128 21.85 18.73 20.19
N LEU A 129 21.06 19.70 20.67
CA LEU A 129 21.55 21.02 21.05
C LEU A 129 22.59 20.94 22.18
N PHE A 130 22.36 20.09 23.18
CA PHE A 130 23.29 19.89 24.29
C PHE A 130 24.61 19.26 23.82
N ILE A 131 24.56 18.13 23.10
CA ILE A 131 25.75 17.38 22.66
C ILE A 131 26.56 18.17 21.62
N SER A 132 25.89 18.97 20.79
CA SER A 132 26.55 19.77 19.76
C SER A 132 27.52 20.83 20.30
N GLN A 133 27.46 21.14 21.60
CA GLN A 133 28.43 22.04 22.25
C GLN A 133 29.77 21.34 22.51
N TRP A 134 29.79 20.01 22.57
CA TRP A 134 30.95 19.20 22.97
C TRP A 134 31.57 18.49 21.77
N ILE A 135 30.72 18.04 20.84
CA ILE A 135 31.10 17.12 19.75
C ILE A 135 30.65 17.67 18.40
N ARG A 136 31.47 17.47 17.36
CA ARG A 136 31.07 17.74 15.97
C ARG A 136 30.21 16.61 15.42
N LEU A 137 28.89 16.71 15.59
CA LEU A 137 27.96 15.66 15.13
C LEU A 137 28.02 15.36 13.64
N THR A 138 28.45 16.30 12.79
CA THR A 138 28.57 16.06 11.35
C THR A 138 29.47 14.89 11.00
N THR A 139 30.52 14.63 11.79
CA THR A 139 31.38 13.46 11.59
C THR A 139 30.58 12.17 11.78
N PHE A 140 29.74 12.10 12.81
CA PHE A 140 28.89 10.94 13.10
C PHE A 140 27.78 10.77 12.08
N THR A 141 27.13 11.87 11.66
CA THR A 141 26.10 11.83 10.62
C THR A 141 26.64 11.30 9.29
N VAL A 142 27.81 11.78 8.85
CA VAL A 142 28.44 11.30 7.62
C VAL A 142 28.87 9.83 7.77
N ALA A 143 29.46 9.44 8.89
CA ALA A 143 29.82 8.05 9.16
C ALA A 143 28.59 7.13 9.12
N ALA A 144 27.47 7.54 9.72
CA ALA A 144 26.21 6.80 9.69
C ALA A 144 25.64 6.69 8.27
N LEU A 145 25.65 7.78 7.48
CA LEU A 145 25.22 7.74 6.08
C LEU A 145 26.08 6.77 5.25
N LEU A 146 27.39 6.81 5.41
CA LEU A 146 28.31 5.90 4.72
C LEU A 146 28.07 4.46 5.16
N TRP A 147 27.93 4.21 6.47
CA TRP A 147 27.61 2.90 7.01
C TRP A 147 26.30 2.34 6.42
N VAL A 148 25.23 3.14 6.41
CA VAL A 148 23.94 2.73 5.84
C VAL A 148 24.08 2.39 4.35
N ASN A 149 24.73 3.25 3.56
CA ASN A 149 24.96 3.01 2.14
C ASN A 149 25.83 1.75 1.89
N LEU A 150 26.87 1.54 2.69
CA LEU A 150 27.72 0.35 2.61
C LEU A 150 26.94 -0.91 3.01
N SER A 151 26.11 -0.83 4.05
CA SER A 151 25.28 -1.96 4.47
C SER A 151 24.32 -2.40 3.36
N PHE A 152 23.70 -1.49 2.62
CA PHE A 152 22.86 -1.87 1.48
C PHE A 152 23.62 -2.53 0.32
N LEU A 153 24.89 -2.17 0.09
CA LEU A 153 25.75 -2.82 -0.92
C LEU A 153 26.27 -4.18 -0.47
N VAL A 154 26.50 -4.34 0.84
CA VAL A 154 27.15 -5.50 1.44
C VAL A 154 26.12 -6.56 1.86
N THR A 155 24.94 -6.18 2.34
CA THR A 155 23.90 -7.11 2.82
C THR A 155 23.51 -8.17 1.77
N PRO A 156 23.34 -7.86 0.46
CA PRO A 156 23.06 -8.87 -0.56
C PRO A 156 24.21 -9.88 -0.79
N LEU A 157 25.45 -9.53 -0.40
CA LEU A 157 26.64 -10.40 -0.54
C LEU A 157 26.81 -11.35 0.65
N PHE A 158 26.23 -11.02 1.80
CA PHE A 158 26.38 -11.77 3.05
C PHE A 158 25.06 -12.32 3.60
N THR A 159 23.92 -12.07 2.94
CA THR A 159 22.72 -12.86 3.18
C THR A 159 22.97 -14.25 2.58
N PRO A 160 23.08 -15.32 3.38
CA PRO A 160 22.93 -16.66 2.83
C PRO A 160 21.60 -16.68 2.08
N ALA A 161 21.59 -17.27 0.87
CA ALA A 161 20.37 -17.49 0.11
C ALA A 161 19.28 -17.91 1.10
N ALA A 162 18.19 -17.12 1.15
CA ALA A 162 17.14 -17.30 2.14
C ALA A 162 16.87 -18.79 2.28
N VAL A 163 17.07 -19.32 3.50
CA VAL A 163 16.70 -20.69 3.82
C VAL A 163 15.24 -20.78 3.41
N THR A 164 14.98 -21.51 2.34
CA THR A 164 13.65 -21.94 1.98
C THR A 164 13.10 -22.59 3.23
N ALA A 165 12.20 -21.89 3.92
CA ALA A 165 11.41 -22.52 4.95
C ALA A 165 10.82 -23.74 4.26
N ALA A 166 11.19 -24.92 4.75
CA ALA A 166 10.65 -26.17 4.26
C ALA A 166 9.14 -26.05 4.43
N VAL A 167 8.45 -25.78 3.32
CA VAL A 167 7.00 -25.88 3.24
C VAL A 167 6.71 -27.30 3.69
N GLU A 168 5.99 -27.43 4.80
CA GLU A 168 5.48 -28.70 5.27
C GLU A 168 4.86 -29.43 4.08
N LYS A 169 5.33 -30.67 3.86
CA LYS A 169 4.77 -31.55 2.86
C LYS A 169 3.25 -31.56 3.03
N PRO A 170 2.45 -31.22 2.00
CA PRO A 170 1.04 -31.51 2.05
C PRO A 170 0.91 -33.03 2.21
N VAL A 171 0.19 -33.45 3.25
CA VAL A 171 -0.34 -34.82 3.34
C VAL A 171 -1.04 -35.09 2.03
N ALA A 172 -0.63 -36.16 1.35
CA ALA A 172 -1.17 -36.57 0.06
C ALA A 172 -2.66 -36.92 0.21
N ALA A 173 -3.53 -35.96 -0.10
CA ALA A 173 -4.89 -36.26 -0.51
C ALA A 173 -4.86 -36.59 -2.01
N GLN A 174 -5.41 -37.76 -2.34
CA GLN A 174 -5.49 -38.35 -3.67
C GLN A 174 -5.95 -37.34 -4.75
N PRO A 175 -5.37 -37.38 -5.96
CA PRO A 175 -5.73 -36.45 -7.03
C PRO A 175 -7.07 -36.85 -7.64
N ALA A 176 -8.10 -36.04 -7.39
CA ALA A 176 -9.22 -35.93 -8.33
C ALA A 176 -8.70 -35.18 -9.56
N ALA A 177 -8.65 -35.87 -10.70
CA ALA A 177 -8.20 -35.34 -11.97
C ALA A 177 -9.05 -34.12 -12.36
N SER A 178 -8.46 -32.93 -12.23
CA SER A 178 -8.86 -31.75 -12.96
C SER A 178 -7.57 -31.03 -13.37
N SER A 179 -7.45 -30.73 -14.66
CA SER A 179 -6.29 -30.13 -15.30
C SER A 179 -6.02 -28.73 -14.77
N ALA A 180 -5.43 -28.61 -13.58
CA ALA A 180 -4.91 -27.35 -13.08
C ALA A 180 -3.59 -27.08 -13.81
N THR A 181 -3.64 -26.19 -14.81
CA THR A 181 -2.44 -25.60 -15.41
C THR A 181 -1.64 -24.95 -14.30
N THR A 182 -0.60 -25.64 -13.81
CA THR A 182 0.23 -25.10 -12.74
C THR A 182 1.04 -23.95 -13.34
N ASN A 183 0.84 -22.72 -12.85
CA ASN A 183 1.70 -21.61 -13.22
C ASN A 183 3.11 -21.93 -12.72
N THR A 184 4.08 -22.03 -13.62
CA THR A 184 5.46 -22.36 -13.25
C THR A 184 6.41 -21.44 -14.00
N VAL A 185 7.05 -20.53 -13.27
CA VAL A 185 8.23 -19.82 -13.75
C VAL A 185 9.42 -20.37 -12.98
N SER A 186 10.40 -20.89 -13.71
CA SER A 186 11.64 -21.43 -13.12
C SER A 186 12.63 -20.30 -12.86
N GLY A 187 13.20 -20.25 -11.65
CA GLY A 187 14.24 -19.29 -11.28
C GLY A 187 13.98 -18.60 -9.94
N PRO A 188 14.92 -17.76 -9.47
CA PRO A 188 14.74 -16.96 -8.25
C PRO A 188 13.59 -15.95 -8.40
N PRO A 189 12.97 -15.49 -7.30
CA PRO A 189 11.86 -14.52 -7.31
C PRO A 189 12.36 -13.10 -7.62
N THR A 190 12.85 -12.89 -8.85
CA THR A 190 13.22 -11.57 -9.38
C THR A 190 11.99 -10.89 -9.97
N ASP A 191 12.02 -9.56 -10.11
CA ASP A 191 10.93 -8.78 -10.72
C ASP A 191 10.52 -9.31 -12.10
N ALA A 192 11.50 -9.71 -12.91
CA ALA A 192 11.25 -10.29 -14.23
C ALA A 192 10.49 -11.63 -14.15
N ASN A 193 10.90 -12.52 -13.24
CA ASN A 193 10.26 -13.82 -13.07
C ASN A 193 8.87 -13.70 -12.44
N LEU A 194 8.68 -12.80 -11.49
CA LEU A 194 7.38 -12.53 -10.86
C LEU A 194 6.40 -11.90 -11.85
N SER A 195 6.87 -10.98 -12.70
CA SER A 195 6.06 -10.37 -13.76
C SER A 195 5.61 -11.41 -14.78
N ALA A 196 6.53 -12.29 -15.23
CA ALA A 196 6.20 -13.38 -16.14
C ALA A 196 5.20 -14.37 -15.52
N TYR A 197 5.36 -14.68 -14.23
CA TYR A 197 4.45 -15.57 -13.51
C TYR A 197 3.03 -14.98 -13.44
N LEU A 198 2.93 -13.70 -13.11
CA LEU A 198 1.65 -12.99 -13.03
C LEU A 198 0.97 -12.88 -14.40
N GLU A 199 1.73 -12.63 -15.46
CA GLU A 199 1.19 -12.61 -16.83
C GLU A 199 0.66 -13.98 -17.24
N GLN A 200 1.40 -15.06 -16.97
CA GLN A 200 0.93 -16.43 -17.22
C GLN A 200 -0.33 -16.76 -16.41
N PHE A 201 -0.41 -16.32 -15.15
CA PHE A 201 -1.62 -16.46 -14.34
C PHE A 201 -2.84 -15.84 -15.03
N TYR A 202 -2.75 -14.59 -15.48
CA TYR A 202 -3.88 -13.93 -16.16
C TYR A 202 -4.24 -14.59 -17.50
N GLN A 203 -3.25 -15.07 -18.25
CA GLN A 203 -3.49 -15.81 -19.49
C GLN A 203 -4.27 -17.10 -19.22
N ASN A 204 -3.96 -17.81 -18.14
CA ASN A 204 -4.67 -19.03 -17.75
C ASN A 204 -6.09 -18.72 -17.22
N GLU A 205 -6.22 -17.72 -16.35
CA GLU A 205 -7.52 -17.31 -15.79
C GLU A 205 -8.50 -16.83 -16.87
N SER A 206 -8.02 -16.14 -17.91
CA SER A 206 -8.89 -15.66 -19.01
C SER A 206 -9.60 -16.78 -19.78
N ARG A 207 -9.17 -18.04 -19.63
CA ARG A 207 -9.78 -19.22 -20.28
C ARG A 207 -10.75 -19.96 -19.37
N ARG A 208 -10.85 -19.59 -18.08
CA ARG A 208 -11.69 -20.26 -17.10
C ARG A 208 -13.08 -19.64 -17.10
N ASN A 209 -14.10 -20.49 -17.18
CA ASN A 209 -15.49 -20.11 -16.98
C ASN A 209 -16.27 -21.23 -16.30
N VAL A 210 -17.34 -20.83 -15.59
CA VAL A 210 -18.39 -21.72 -15.11
C VAL A 210 -19.45 -21.77 -16.22
N ARG A 211 -19.75 -22.97 -16.72
CA ARG A 211 -20.79 -23.15 -17.73
C ARG A 211 -22.11 -23.47 -17.05
N PHE A 212 -23.02 -22.50 -17.04
CA PHE A 212 -24.41 -22.73 -16.70
C PHE A 212 -25.12 -23.51 -17.82
N PRO A 213 -26.11 -24.35 -17.50
CA PRO A 213 -26.92 -25.02 -18.51
C PRO A 213 -27.78 -24.00 -19.28
N ASP A 214 -28.18 -24.34 -20.51
CA ASP A 214 -29.07 -23.48 -21.30
C ASP A 214 -30.51 -23.44 -20.74
N ALA A 215 -30.91 -24.50 -20.03
CA ALA A 215 -32.22 -24.61 -19.37
C ALA A 215 -32.15 -25.54 -18.16
N LEU A 216 -33.04 -25.31 -17.19
CA LEU A 216 -33.24 -26.22 -16.07
C LEU A 216 -34.02 -27.47 -16.52
N PRO A 217 -33.75 -28.65 -15.92
CA PRO A 217 -34.55 -29.84 -16.18
C PRO A 217 -35.98 -29.66 -15.63
N ALA A 218 -36.94 -30.40 -16.18
CA ALA A 218 -38.37 -30.23 -15.85
C ALA A 218 -38.72 -30.56 -14.39
N ASP A 219 -37.89 -31.36 -13.71
CA ASP A 219 -38.03 -31.76 -12.31
C ASP A 219 -37.19 -30.91 -11.36
N ALA A 220 -36.56 -29.83 -11.85
CA ALA A 220 -35.81 -28.89 -11.01
C ALA A 220 -36.70 -28.29 -9.92
N GLN A 221 -36.20 -28.30 -8.69
CA GLN A 221 -36.90 -27.73 -7.54
C GLN A 221 -36.49 -26.26 -7.35
N PRO A 222 -37.43 -25.33 -7.13
CA PRO A 222 -37.12 -23.95 -6.81
C PRO A 222 -36.37 -23.83 -5.47
N PHE A 223 -35.46 -22.88 -5.40
CA PHE A 223 -34.81 -22.46 -4.16
C PHE A 223 -34.36 -20.99 -4.25
N ASP A 224 -34.11 -20.38 -3.11
CA ASP A 224 -33.57 -19.02 -3.03
C ASP A 224 -32.05 -19.05 -2.82
N LEU A 225 -31.33 -18.16 -3.52
CA LEU A 225 -29.91 -17.92 -3.29
C LEU A 225 -29.74 -16.57 -2.59
N LEU A 226 -29.17 -16.60 -1.39
CA LEU A 226 -28.75 -15.39 -0.66
C LEU A 226 -27.22 -15.32 -0.59
N VAL A 227 -26.65 -14.26 -1.17
CA VAL A 227 -25.22 -13.97 -1.09
C VAL A 227 -25.00 -12.80 -0.11
N ILE A 228 -24.34 -13.06 1.02
CA ILE A 228 -24.01 -12.05 2.02
C ILE A 228 -22.55 -11.62 1.83
N ASN A 229 -22.35 -10.43 1.27
CA ASN A 229 -21.02 -9.84 1.04
C ASN A 229 -20.66 -8.89 2.20
N ILE A 230 -19.71 -9.31 3.04
CA ILE A 230 -19.38 -8.59 4.29
C ILE A 230 -18.11 -7.75 4.08
N CYS A 231 -18.20 -6.46 4.36
CA CYS A 231 -17.06 -5.55 4.32
C CYS A 231 -16.15 -5.76 5.55
N SER A 232 -14.84 -5.63 5.37
CA SER A 232 -13.84 -5.60 6.46
C SER A 232 -13.88 -6.82 7.40
N LEU A 233 -13.91 -8.03 6.82
CA LEU A 233 -13.86 -9.27 7.58
C LEU A 233 -12.86 -10.27 6.96
N ALA A 234 -11.72 -10.45 7.61
CA ALA A 234 -10.75 -11.50 7.31
C ALA A 234 -10.52 -12.42 8.52
N TRP A 235 -9.93 -13.60 8.28
CA TRP A 235 -9.52 -14.51 9.36
C TRP A 235 -8.59 -13.85 10.37
N ALA A 236 -7.66 -13.01 9.90
CA ALA A 236 -6.75 -12.26 10.77
C ALA A 236 -7.48 -11.28 11.69
N ASP A 237 -8.58 -10.67 11.24
CA ASP A 237 -9.39 -9.77 12.08
C ASP A 237 -10.09 -10.56 13.18
N LEU A 238 -10.66 -11.72 12.83
CA LEU A 238 -11.30 -12.63 13.78
C LEU A 238 -10.32 -13.15 14.83
N ASP A 239 -9.10 -13.50 14.44
CA ASP A 239 -8.05 -13.90 15.38
C ASP A 239 -7.67 -12.75 16.32
N ALA A 240 -7.52 -11.53 15.81
CA ALA A 240 -7.16 -10.36 16.60
C ALA A 240 -8.21 -10.03 17.70
N VAL A 241 -9.48 -10.37 17.47
CA VAL A 241 -10.56 -10.17 18.44
C VAL A 241 -11.02 -11.46 19.13
N ASN A 242 -10.28 -12.57 18.98
CA ASN A 242 -10.58 -13.88 19.56
C ASN A 242 -11.97 -14.45 19.17
N LEU A 243 -12.41 -14.23 17.93
CA LEU A 243 -13.68 -14.73 17.38
C LEU A 243 -13.51 -15.81 16.29
N SER A 244 -12.28 -16.25 16.01
CA SER A 244 -12.04 -17.33 15.04
C SER A 244 -12.62 -18.68 15.45
N SER A 245 -12.85 -18.90 16.76
CA SER A 245 -13.55 -20.09 17.29
C SER A 245 -15.03 -19.84 17.61
N SER A 246 -15.66 -18.80 17.03
CA SER A 246 -17.08 -18.51 17.25
C SER A 246 -17.98 -19.70 16.86
N PRO A 247 -19.03 -20.02 17.65
CA PRO A 247 -20.02 -21.05 17.30
C PRO A 247 -20.80 -20.78 16.01
N LEU A 248 -20.69 -19.57 15.44
CA LEU A 248 -21.24 -19.26 14.13
C LEU A 248 -20.64 -20.17 13.05
N TRP A 249 -19.33 -20.41 13.09
CA TRP A 249 -18.62 -21.15 12.05
C TRP A 249 -19.01 -22.62 11.97
N SER A 250 -19.41 -23.22 13.10
CA SER A 250 -19.87 -24.62 13.16
C SER A 250 -21.27 -24.82 12.58
N ARG A 251 -21.98 -23.76 12.18
CA ARG A 251 -23.32 -23.85 11.57
C ARG A 251 -23.30 -23.90 10.05
N PHE A 252 -22.16 -23.63 9.41
CA PHE A 252 -22.04 -23.71 7.96
C PHE A 252 -21.77 -25.14 7.52
N ASP A 253 -22.39 -25.56 6.40
CA ASP A 253 -22.10 -26.84 5.77
C ASP A 253 -20.67 -26.88 5.18
N TYR A 254 -20.20 -25.75 4.67
CA TYR A 254 -18.87 -25.58 4.09
C TYR A 254 -18.20 -24.29 4.56
N VAL A 255 -16.93 -24.39 4.97
CA VAL A 255 -16.11 -23.24 5.37
C VAL A 255 -14.80 -23.25 4.58
N PHE A 256 -14.52 -22.17 3.85
CA PHE A 256 -13.28 -22.01 3.09
C PHE A 256 -12.23 -21.26 3.94
N SER A 257 -11.27 -22.00 4.50
CA SER A 257 -10.19 -21.44 5.32
C SER A 257 -9.07 -20.75 4.51
N ARG A 258 -9.06 -20.92 3.18
CA ARG A 258 -8.07 -20.34 2.27
C ARG A 258 -8.71 -19.65 1.06
N PHE A 259 -9.84 -18.98 1.28
CA PHE A 259 -10.46 -18.11 0.29
C PHE A 259 -9.69 -16.79 0.17
N ASN A 260 -9.47 -16.30 -1.05
CA ASN A 260 -8.77 -15.04 -1.31
C ASN A 260 -9.71 -14.07 -2.05
N SER A 261 -9.94 -12.88 -1.49
CA SER A 261 -10.76 -11.83 -2.11
C SER A 261 -10.12 -11.20 -3.36
N ALA A 262 -8.83 -11.43 -3.58
CA ALA A 262 -7.99 -10.87 -4.64
C ALA A 262 -7.87 -9.33 -4.66
N THR A 263 -8.38 -8.66 -3.62
CA THR A 263 -8.34 -7.21 -3.43
C THR A 263 -8.73 -6.84 -2.00
N ALA A 264 -8.22 -5.71 -1.51
CA ALA A 264 -8.58 -5.14 -0.21
C ALA A 264 -9.56 -3.96 -0.31
N TYR A 265 -10.02 -3.62 -1.52
CA TYR A 265 -10.98 -2.53 -1.77
C TYR A 265 -12.41 -3.06 -2.01
N SER A 266 -13.40 -2.45 -1.35
CA SER A 266 -14.79 -2.92 -1.34
C SER A 266 -15.45 -2.94 -2.72
N GLY A 267 -15.27 -1.89 -3.53
CA GLY A 267 -15.79 -1.83 -4.91
C GLY A 267 -15.25 -2.97 -5.78
N PRO A 268 -13.92 -3.06 -5.98
CA PRO A 268 -13.29 -4.18 -6.68
C PRO A 268 -13.67 -5.57 -6.15
N ALA A 269 -13.80 -5.75 -4.84
CA ALA A 269 -14.18 -7.04 -4.25
C ALA A 269 -15.58 -7.47 -4.72
N SER A 270 -16.51 -6.52 -4.76
CA SER A 270 -17.89 -6.76 -5.14
C SER A 270 -18.03 -6.96 -6.65
N ILE A 271 -17.28 -6.21 -7.47
CA ILE A 271 -17.21 -6.46 -8.92
C ILE A 271 -16.68 -7.87 -9.19
N ARG A 272 -15.63 -8.31 -8.49
CA ARG A 272 -15.07 -9.67 -8.62
C ARG A 272 -16.09 -10.75 -8.24
N LEU A 273 -16.82 -10.55 -7.14
CA LEU A 273 -17.89 -11.47 -6.70
C LEU A 273 -19.01 -11.55 -7.74
N LEU A 274 -19.48 -10.43 -8.25
CA LEU A 274 -20.55 -10.38 -9.23
C LEU A 274 -20.11 -10.91 -10.61
N ARG A 275 -18.80 -10.90 -10.90
CA ARG A 275 -18.19 -11.50 -12.10
C ARG A 275 -17.65 -12.93 -11.86
N ALA A 276 -18.15 -13.65 -10.85
CA ALA A 276 -17.60 -14.94 -10.41
C ALA A 276 -17.73 -16.10 -11.41
N SER A 277 -18.52 -15.96 -12.48
CA SER A 277 -18.64 -17.02 -13.50
C SER A 277 -17.41 -17.13 -14.42
N CYS A 278 -16.43 -16.22 -14.30
CA CYS A 278 -15.19 -16.24 -15.09
C CYS A 278 -13.95 -16.22 -14.17
N GLY A 279 -12.79 -16.60 -14.73
CA GLY A 279 -11.51 -16.54 -14.03
C GLY A 279 -11.10 -15.12 -13.65
N GLN A 280 -10.14 -15.02 -12.73
CA GLN A 280 -9.69 -13.77 -12.13
C GLN A 280 -9.02 -12.84 -13.16
N SER A 281 -9.59 -11.64 -13.33
CA SER A 281 -9.02 -10.58 -14.16
C SER A 281 -8.05 -9.66 -13.37
N SER A 282 -7.22 -8.92 -14.11
CA SER A 282 -6.41 -7.82 -13.55
C SER A 282 -7.30 -6.70 -13.01
N HIS A 283 -6.77 -5.87 -12.11
CA HIS A 283 -7.53 -4.73 -11.55
C HIS A 283 -8.01 -3.77 -12.64
N HIS A 284 -7.16 -3.45 -13.62
CA HIS A 284 -7.53 -2.62 -14.77
C HIS A 284 -8.74 -3.19 -15.54
N ASN A 285 -8.78 -4.51 -15.73
CA ASN A 285 -9.83 -5.16 -16.50
C ASN A 285 -11.15 -5.34 -15.73
N LEU A 286 -11.20 -5.04 -14.43
CA LEU A 286 -12.47 -4.99 -13.68
C LEU A 286 -13.38 -3.87 -14.19
N TYR A 287 -12.79 -2.76 -14.63
CA TYR A 287 -13.48 -1.56 -15.12
C TYR A 287 -13.62 -1.54 -16.65
N GLN A 288 -13.41 -2.68 -17.28
CA GLN A 288 -13.66 -2.90 -18.71
C GLN A 288 -14.83 -3.85 -18.86
N ALA A 289 -15.52 -3.79 -20.00
CA ALA A 289 -16.63 -4.70 -20.29
C ALA A 289 -16.15 -6.16 -20.26
N ALA A 290 -16.87 -7.01 -19.51
CA ALA A 290 -16.70 -8.47 -19.54
C ALA A 290 -17.74 -9.13 -20.45
N GLY A 291 -17.49 -10.38 -20.83
CA GLY A 291 -18.50 -11.20 -21.50
C GLY A 291 -19.73 -11.41 -20.61
N GLN A 292 -20.91 -11.50 -21.23
CA GLN A 292 -22.19 -11.65 -20.54
C GLN A 292 -22.32 -12.95 -19.72
N GLN A 293 -21.48 -13.93 -20.00
CA GLN A 293 -21.33 -15.19 -19.25
C GLN A 293 -20.48 -15.06 -17.98
N CYS A 294 -19.93 -13.89 -17.69
CA CYS A 294 -19.13 -13.67 -16.49
C CYS A 294 -19.97 -13.16 -15.32
N TYR A 295 -21.13 -12.55 -15.58
CA TYR A 295 -21.98 -11.96 -14.56
C TYR A 295 -22.89 -13.02 -13.94
N LEU A 296 -22.60 -13.38 -12.67
CA LEU A 296 -23.26 -14.47 -11.95
C LEU A 296 -24.78 -14.30 -11.88
N PHE A 297 -25.26 -13.09 -11.57
CA PHE A 297 -26.69 -12.85 -11.42
C PHE A 297 -27.43 -12.82 -12.75
N ASP A 298 -26.75 -12.55 -13.87
CA ASP A 298 -27.34 -12.65 -15.21
C ASP A 298 -27.44 -14.11 -15.66
N ASP A 299 -26.43 -14.93 -15.36
CA ASP A 299 -26.49 -16.39 -15.53
C ASP A 299 -27.69 -16.98 -14.77
N LEU A 300 -27.87 -16.58 -13.51
CA LEU A 300 -29.01 -17.01 -12.69
C LEU A 300 -30.34 -16.49 -13.23
N ALA A 301 -30.41 -15.23 -13.66
CA ALA A 301 -31.62 -14.65 -14.23
C ALA A 301 -32.08 -15.38 -15.51
N ARG A 302 -31.13 -15.80 -16.36
CA ARG A 302 -31.43 -16.65 -17.54
C ARG A 302 -32.08 -17.99 -17.17
N LEU A 303 -31.80 -18.50 -15.97
CA LEU A 303 -32.38 -19.73 -15.44
C LEU A 303 -33.66 -19.51 -14.60
N GLY A 304 -34.19 -18.28 -14.57
CA GLY A 304 -35.45 -17.95 -13.91
C GLY A 304 -35.35 -17.43 -12.48
N PHE A 305 -34.14 -17.17 -11.97
CA PHE A 305 -33.97 -16.55 -10.65
C PHE A 305 -34.27 -15.04 -10.72
N THR A 306 -35.06 -14.54 -9.78
CA THR A 306 -35.30 -13.09 -9.67
C THR A 306 -34.17 -12.45 -8.86
N SER A 307 -33.44 -11.50 -9.48
CA SER A 307 -32.35 -10.79 -8.80
C SER A 307 -32.87 -9.67 -7.90
N GLN A 308 -32.38 -9.61 -6.66
CA GLN A 308 -32.69 -8.55 -5.69
C GLN A 308 -31.38 -8.00 -5.11
N LEU A 309 -31.37 -6.70 -4.80
CA LEU A 309 -30.22 -6.01 -4.20
C LEU A 309 -30.61 -5.37 -2.87
N ALA A 310 -29.99 -5.81 -1.79
CA ALA A 310 -30.13 -5.21 -0.47
C ALA A 310 -28.77 -4.74 0.04
N MET A 311 -28.77 -3.63 0.79
CA MET A 311 -27.61 -3.11 1.51
C MET A 311 -28.09 -2.58 2.87
N ASP A 312 -27.21 -2.60 3.86
CA ASP A 312 -27.41 -1.95 5.17
C ASP A 312 -26.94 -0.48 5.18
N HIS A 313 -26.52 0.04 4.01
CA HIS A 313 -26.06 1.40 3.80
C HIS A 313 -26.57 1.96 2.45
N THR A 314 -26.42 3.27 2.20
CA THR A 314 -26.91 3.90 0.96
C THR A 314 -26.13 3.50 -0.30
N GLY A 315 -24.85 3.14 -0.13
CA GLY A 315 -23.95 2.78 -1.24
C GLY A 315 -23.41 3.98 -2.03
N GLU A 316 -23.59 5.20 -1.51
CA GLU A 316 -23.13 6.44 -2.16
C GLU A 316 -21.62 6.66 -2.01
N PHE A 317 -21.04 6.27 -0.87
CA PHE A 317 -19.62 6.46 -0.60
C PHE A 317 -18.75 5.71 -1.63
N GLY A 318 -17.75 6.40 -2.19
CA GLY A 318 -16.88 5.87 -3.25
C GLY A 318 -17.62 5.47 -4.53
N ASN A 319 -18.84 6.00 -4.75
CA ASN A 319 -19.74 5.59 -5.84
C ASN A 319 -19.99 4.08 -5.88
N TYR A 320 -20.06 3.43 -4.71
CA TYR A 320 -20.11 1.96 -4.62
C TYR A 320 -21.28 1.35 -5.40
N ILE A 321 -22.51 1.84 -5.20
CA ILE A 321 -23.69 1.33 -5.93
C ILE A 321 -23.61 1.63 -7.43
N GLY A 322 -22.99 2.75 -7.81
CA GLY A 322 -22.71 3.08 -9.21
C GLY A 322 -21.78 2.05 -9.85
N ASN A 323 -20.67 1.72 -9.18
CA ASN A 323 -19.74 0.70 -9.66
C ASN A 323 -20.39 -0.68 -9.79
N LEU A 324 -21.30 -1.09 -8.89
CA LEU A 324 -22.01 -2.36 -9.06
C LEU A 324 -22.88 -2.37 -10.33
N ARG A 325 -23.48 -1.23 -10.68
CA ARG A 325 -24.34 -1.10 -11.86
C ARG A 325 -23.55 -1.03 -13.16
N ASP A 326 -22.46 -0.26 -13.15
CA ASP A 326 -21.68 0.07 -14.34
C ASP A 326 -20.65 -1.02 -14.65
N ASP A 327 -19.97 -1.54 -13.63
CA ASP A 327 -18.88 -2.49 -13.79
C ASP A 327 -19.31 -3.94 -13.55
N ALA A 328 -20.44 -4.20 -12.88
CA ALA A 328 -20.84 -5.56 -12.54
C ALA A 328 -22.25 -5.95 -13.01
N ASP A 329 -22.87 -5.08 -13.83
CA ASP A 329 -24.19 -5.25 -14.43
C ASP A 329 -25.34 -5.53 -13.43
N MET A 330 -25.17 -5.17 -12.15
CA MET A 330 -26.22 -5.34 -11.15
C MET A 330 -27.32 -4.29 -11.35
N LYS A 331 -28.36 -4.63 -12.12
CA LYS A 331 -29.47 -3.72 -12.46
C LYS A 331 -30.62 -3.68 -11.46
N SER A 332 -30.67 -4.63 -10.52
CA SER A 332 -31.76 -4.67 -9.55
C SER A 332 -31.81 -3.39 -8.73
N PRO A 333 -33.00 -2.79 -8.53
CA PRO A 333 -33.14 -1.63 -7.68
C PRO A 333 -32.75 -1.99 -6.24
N LEU A 334 -32.17 -1.03 -5.53
CA LEU A 334 -31.91 -1.19 -4.10
C LEU A 334 -33.25 -1.35 -3.39
N MET A 335 -33.39 -2.42 -2.61
CA MET A 335 -34.57 -2.66 -1.78
C MET A 335 -34.80 -1.51 -0.81
N SER A 336 -36.07 -1.24 -0.50
CA SER A 336 -36.43 -0.16 0.43
C SER A 336 -35.76 -0.36 1.78
N GLN A 337 -35.07 0.67 2.25
CA GLN A 337 -34.47 0.74 3.58
C GLN A 337 -35.38 1.47 4.59
N ALA A 338 -36.59 1.88 4.17
CA ALA A 338 -37.51 2.60 5.04
C ALA A 338 -37.92 1.73 6.23
N GLY A 339 -37.68 2.24 7.45
CA GLY A 339 -38.02 1.55 8.70
C GLY A 339 -36.95 0.59 9.22
N LEU A 340 -35.77 0.53 8.61
CA LEU A 340 -34.59 -0.13 9.21
C LEU A 340 -33.96 0.80 10.27
N GLY A 341 -33.61 0.24 11.43
CA GLY A 341 -33.14 0.96 12.62
C GLY A 341 -31.69 0.71 12.97
#